data_AF-A0A7S1QTQ3-F1
#
_entry.id   AF-A0A7S1QTQ3-F1
#
_cell.length_a   1.000
_cell.length_b   1.000
_cell.length_c   1.000
_cell.angle_alpha   90.00
_cell.angle_beta   90.00
_cell.angle_gamma   90.00
#
_symmetry.space_group_name_H-M   'P 1'
#
loop_
_entity.id
_entity.type
_entity.pdbx_description
1 polymer ?
#
loop_
_entity_poly.entity_id
_entity_poly.type
_entity_poly.pdbx_seq_one_letter_code
_entity_poly.pdbx_strand_id
1 'polypeptide(L)'
;MTEDLAGLPSDVGGELKWYVWNLIWHTVNSGLASAWPGEPGKDKLRAAKEDEQRTVKHLEAAKRTGTLSTLALNHLKEQTLCAGRGALSAVLSNSSLAANRIEA
;
A
#
# COMPACT_ATOMS: atom_id res chain seq x y z
N MET A 1 19.21 4.16 -7.72
CA MET A 1 18.57 5.39 -7.21
C MET A 1 18.00 5.10 -5.82
N THR A 2 18.80 5.33 -4.78
CA THR A 2 18.43 5.10 -3.36
C THR A 2 18.72 6.36 -2.55
N GLU A 3 18.46 7.53 -3.13
CA GLU A 3 18.70 8.82 -2.52
C GLU A 3 17.42 9.64 -2.69
N ASP A 4 16.59 9.68 -1.64
CA ASP A 4 15.64 10.78 -1.42
C ASP A 4 14.94 10.76 -0.05
N LEU A 5 15.24 9.78 0.82
CA LEU A 5 14.85 9.83 2.24
C LEU A 5 16.04 10.18 3.17
N ALA A 6 17.26 10.27 2.63
CA ALA A 6 18.48 10.48 3.42
C ALA A 6 18.56 11.87 4.07
N GLY A 7 17.79 12.85 3.59
CA GLY A 7 17.69 14.20 4.17
C GLY A 7 16.62 14.36 5.26
N LEU A 8 15.79 13.33 5.50
CA LEU A 8 14.79 13.36 6.56
C LEU A 8 15.39 12.81 7.86
N PRO A 9 14.97 13.31 9.03
CA PRO A 9 15.28 12.67 10.29
C PRO A 9 14.94 11.17 10.19
N SER A 10 15.81 10.30 10.71
CA SER A 10 15.67 8.83 10.61
C SER A 10 14.28 8.34 10.98
N ASP A 11 13.68 9.00 11.97
CA ASP A 11 12.37 8.69 12.51
C ASP A 11 11.26 8.98 11.48
N VAL A 12 11.36 10.08 10.73
CA VAL A 12 10.40 10.44 9.67
C VAL A 12 10.51 9.50 8.49
N GLY A 13 11.73 9.21 8.04
CA GLY A 13 11.97 8.30 6.91
C GLY A 13 11.44 6.89 7.19
N GLY A 14 11.61 6.41 8.42
CA GLY A 14 11.05 5.13 8.87
C GLY A 14 9.52 5.10 8.84
N GLU A 15 8.87 6.13 9.42
CA GLU A 15 7.41 6.22 9.45
C GLU A 15 6.82 6.34 8.04
N LEU A 16 7.41 7.15 7.15
CA LEU A 16 6.95 7.29 5.77
C LEU A 16 7.13 6.00 4.96
N LYS A 17 8.22 5.26 5.16
CA LYS A 17 8.41 3.96 4.51
C LYS A 17 7.29 3.00 4.89
N TRP A 18 6.98 2.89 6.18
CA TRP A 18 5.90 2.02 6.64
C TRP A 18 4.52 2.50 6.21
N TYR A 19 4.29 3.81 6.20
CA TYR A 19 3.07 4.40 5.64
C TYR A 19 2.87 3.98 4.17
N VAL A 20 3.88 4.17 3.33
CA VAL A 20 3.85 3.82 1.90
C VAL A 20 3.61 2.32 1.71
N TRP A 21 4.36 1.48 2.43
CA TRP A 21 4.25 0.03 2.36
C TRP A 21 2.84 -0.46 2.69
N ASN A 22 2.28 -0.02 3.82
CA ASN A 22 0.96 -0.45 4.25
C ASN A 22 -0.14 0.09 3.34
N LEU A 23 -0.01 1.30 2.79
CA LEU A 23 -1.02 1.85 1.87
C LEU A 23 -1.07 1.10 0.53
N ILE A 24 0.09 0.66 0.01
CA ILE A 24 0.15 -0.23 -1.16
C ILE A 24 -0.56 -1.55 -0.85
N TRP A 25 -0.22 -2.20 0.27
CA TRP A 25 -0.82 -3.49 0.63
C TRP A 25 -2.30 -3.39 0.95
N HIS A 26 -2.76 -2.32 1.59
CA HIS A 26 -4.18 -2.04 1.76
C HIS A 26 -4.90 -1.97 0.40
N THR A 27 -4.32 -1.25 -0.56
CA THR A 27 -4.90 -1.11 -1.90
C THR A 27 -5.00 -2.47 -2.61
N VAL A 28 -3.91 -3.26 -2.57
CA VAL A 28 -3.86 -4.59 -3.17
C VAL A 28 -4.84 -5.54 -2.49
N ASN A 29 -4.79 -5.65 -1.16
CA ASN A 29 -5.64 -6.56 -0.40
C ASN A 29 -7.13 -6.20 -0.53
N SER A 30 -7.48 -4.91 -0.58
CA SER A 30 -8.86 -4.48 -0.83
C SER A 30 -9.34 -4.90 -2.22
N GLY A 31 -8.51 -4.69 -3.24
CA GLY A 31 -8.84 -5.11 -4.61
C GLY A 31 -8.98 -6.63 -4.75
N LEU A 32 -8.07 -7.40 -4.14
CA LEU A 32 -8.15 -8.86 -4.13
C LEU A 32 -9.36 -9.37 -3.34
N ALA A 33 -9.72 -8.71 -2.24
CA ALA A 33 -10.93 -9.05 -1.49
C ALA A 33 -12.21 -8.89 -2.34
N SER A 34 -12.25 -7.89 -3.22
CA SER A 34 -13.35 -7.70 -4.17
C SER A 34 -13.32 -8.72 -5.31
N ALA A 35 -12.13 -9.11 -5.77
CA ALA A 35 -11.97 -10.02 -6.91
C ALA A 35 -12.13 -11.51 -6.56
N TRP A 36 -11.83 -11.89 -5.31
CA TRP A 36 -11.83 -13.30 -4.88
C TRP A 36 -13.03 -13.60 -3.98
N PRO A 37 -13.96 -14.47 -4.41
CA PRO A 37 -15.10 -14.83 -3.57
C PRO A 37 -14.70 -15.78 -2.44
N GLY A 38 -15.54 -15.86 -1.41
CA GLY A 38 -15.40 -16.82 -0.31
C GLY A 38 -14.34 -16.46 0.73
N GLU A 39 -13.78 -17.48 1.39
CA GLU A 39 -12.78 -17.32 2.45
C GLU A 39 -11.52 -16.57 2.00
N PRO A 40 -10.93 -16.82 0.81
CA PRO A 40 -9.77 -16.05 0.35
C PRO A 40 -10.03 -14.54 0.28
N GLY A 41 -11.23 -14.13 -0.15
CA GLY A 41 -11.64 -12.73 -0.16
C GLY A 41 -11.77 -12.14 1.24
N LYS A 42 -12.36 -12.89 2.18
CA LYS A 42 -12.50 -12.48 3.58
C LYS A 42 -11.14 -12.30 4.27
N ASP A 43 -10.20 -13.20 4.01
CA ASP A 43 -8.83 -13.10 4.54
C ASP A 43 -8.12 -11.85 4.02
N LYS A 44 -8.28 -11.55 2.72
CA LYS A 44 -7.76 -10.30 2.13
C LYS A 44 -8.43 -9.06 2.69
N LEU A 45 -9.73 -9.10 2.94
CA LEU A 45 -10.43 -7.98 3.58
C LEU A 45 -9.93 -7.75 5.01
N ARG A 46 -9.67 -8.80 5.78
CA ARG A 46 -9.07 -8.69 7.12
C ARG A 46 -7.69 -8.05 7.05
N ALA A 47 -6.82 -8.54 6.17
CA ALA A 47 -5.49 -7.98 5.96
C ALA A 47 -5.55 -6.50 5.55
N ALA A 48 -6.47 -6.13 4.64
CA ALA A 48 -6.66 -4.75 4.21
C ALA A 48 -7.02 -3.81 5.37
N LYS A 49 -7.85 -4.25 6.33
CA LYS A 49 -8.19 -3.48 7.53
C LYS A 49 -7.00 -3.30 8.46
N GLU A 50 -6.18 -4.34 8.64
CA GLU A 50 -4.94 -4.25 9.43
C GLU A 50 -3.92 -3.30 8.79
N ASP A 51 -3.80 -3.33 7.45
CA ASP A 51 -2.96 -2.41 6.69
C ASP A 51 -3.46 -0.95 6.79
N GLU A 52 -4.78 -0.73 6.78
CA GLU A 52 -5.38 0.60 6.97
C GLU A 52 -5.04 1.18 8.34
N GLN A 53 -5.22 0.38 9.41
CA GLN A 53 -4.88 0.80 10.77
C GLN A 53 -3.39 1.17 10.91
N ARG A 54 -2.51 0.35 10.33
CA ARG A 54 -1.07 0.64 10.31
C ARG A 54 -0.74 1.88 9.51
N THR A 55 -1.38 2.07 8.35
CA THR A 55 -1.24 3.27 7.50
C THR A 55 -1.58 4.53 8.30
N VAL A 56 -2.72 4.55 8.99
CA VAL A 56 -3.12 5.69 9.83
C VAL A 56 -2.10 5.95 10.93
N LYS A 57 -1.66 4.90 11.65
CA LYS A 57 -0.66 5.02 12.72
C LYS A 57 0.62 5.69 12.25
N HIS A 58 1.18 5.21 11.13
CA HIS A 58 2.45 5.71 10.59
C HIS A 58 2.32 7.12 9.98
N LEU A 59 1.18 7.42 9.35
CA LEU A 59 0.91 8.78 8.86
C LEU A 59 0.85 9.80 10.01
N GLU A 60 0.14 9.47 11.08
CA GLU A 60 0.03 10.34 12.25
C GLU A 60 1.39 10.52 12.96
N ALA A 61 2.22 9.47 13.01
CA ALA A 61 3.59 9.58 13.51
C ALA A 61 4.44 10.50 12.64
N ALA A 62 4.39 10.36 11.32
CA ALA A 62 5.10 11.24 10.39
C ALA A 62 4.64 12.70 10.52
N LYS A 63 3.32 12.95 10.65
CA LYS A 63 2.77 14.31 10.85
C LYS A 63 3.27 14.98 12.12
N ARG A 64 3.37 14.23 13.24
CA ARG A 64 3.83 14.77 14.53
C ARG A 64 5.25 15.33 14.49
N THR A 65 6.06 14.89 13.53
CA THR A 65 7.43 15.41 13.36
C THR A 65 7.48 16.81 12.74
N GLY A 66 6.37 17.28 12.15
CA GLY A 66 6.29 18.59 11.49
C GLY A 66 7.22 18.76 10.28
N THR A 67 7.88 17.69 9.82
CA THR A 67 8.93 17.77 8.80
C THR A 67 8.37 17.94 7.39
N LEU A 68 7.17 17.40 7.12
CA LEU A 68 6.50 17.51 5.83
C LEU A 68 5.20 18.29 5.95
N SER A 69 4.90 19.10 4.93
CA SER A 69 3.63 19.80 4.82
C SER A 69 2.48 18.83 4.52
N THR A 70 1.25 19.22 4.87
CA THR A 70 0.04 18.47 4.51
C THR A 70 -0.06 18.24 2.99
N LEU A 71 0.36 19.22 2.19
CA LEU A 71 0.37 19.11 0.73
C LEU A 71 1.33 18.01 0.26
N ALA A 72 2.56 17.97 0.81
CA ALA A 72 3.53 16.93 0.49
C ALA A 72 3.03 15.53 0.87
N LEU A 73 2.41 15.39 2.05
CA LEU A 73 1.81 14.12 2.49
C LEU A 73 0.65 13.68 1.60
N ASN A 74 -0.18 14.61 1.14
CA ASN A 74 -1.26 14.31 0.20
C ASN A 74 -0.72 13.87 -1.16
N HIS A 75 0.32 14.54 -1.67
CA HIS A 75 0.95 14.14 -2.92
C HIS A 75 1.57 12.74 -2.81
N LEU A 76 2.26 12.44 -1.70
CA LEU A 76 2.80 11.11 -1.43
C LEU A 76 1.69 10.05 -1.39
N LYS A 77 0.55 10.35 -0.76
CA LYS A 77 -0.63 9.48 -0.75
C LYS A 77 -1.11 9.17 -2.17
N GLU A 78 -1.26 10.17 -3.01
CA GLU A 78 -1.73 9.99 -4.39
C GLU A 78 -0.78 9.13 -5.23
N GLN A 79 0.53 9.39 -5.14
CA GLN A 79 1.55 8.58 -5.79
C GLN A 79 1.54 7.13 -5.30
N THR A 80 1.42 6.94 -3.98
CA THR A 80 1.37 5.61 -3.36
C THR A 80 0.12 4.84 -3.78
N LEU A 81 -1.05 5.50 -3.86
CA LEU A 81 -2.27 4.89 -4.39
C LEU A 81 -2.11 4.50 -5.86
N CYS A 82 -1.41 5.30 -6.67
CA CYS A 82 -1.10 4.95 -8.05
C CYS A 82 -0.24 3.67 -8.13
N ALA A 83 0.83 3.60 -7.32
CA ALA A 83 1.67 2.41 -7.22
C ALA A 83 0.88 1.18 -6.75
N GLY A 84 0.00 1.33 -5.74
CA GLY A 84 -0.86 0.28 -5.24
C GLY A 84 -1.82 -0.27 -6.30
N ARG A 85 -2.43 0.61 -7.11
CA ARG A 85 -3.27 0.20 -8.25
C ARG A 85 -2.46 -0.54 -9.31
N GLY A 86 -1.24 -0.09 -9.62
CA GLY A 86 -0.34 -0.79 -10.53
C GLY A 86 0.02 -2.19 -10.03
N ALA A 87 0.35 -2.33 -8.75
CA ALA A 87 0.63 -3.61 -8.12
C ALA A 87 -0.60 -4.55 -8.16
N LEU A 88 -1.79 -4.05 -7.82
CA LEU A 88 -3.04 -4.82 -7.92
C LEU A 88 -3.28 -5.31 -9.35
N SER A 89 -3.15 -4.42 -10.34
CA SER A 89 -3.33 -4.79 -11.75
C SER A 89 -2.35 -5.90 -12.16
N ALA A 90 -1.08 -5.80 -11.77
CA ALA A 90 -0.08 -6.83 -12.07
C ALA A 90 -0.43 -8.19 -11.41
N VAL A 91 -0.89 -8.19 -10.16
CA VAL A 91 -1.32 -9.41 -9.46
C VAL A 91 -2.52 -10.05 -10.16
N LEU A 92 -3.54 -9.26 -10.50
CA LEU A 92 -4.73 -9.78 -11.19
C LEU A 92 -4.40 -10.33 -12.58
N SER A 93 -3.56 -9.63 -13.36
CA SER A 93 -3.11 -10.10 -14.66
C SER A 93 -2.27 -11.39 -14.58
N ASN A 94 -1.41 -11.54 -13.57
CA ASN A 94 -0.66 -12.79 -13.38
C ASN A 94 -1.55 -13.93 -12.90
N SER A 95 -2.56 -13.63 -12.08
CA SER A 95 -3.52 -14.62 -11.59
C SER A 95 -4.38 -15.18 -12.72
N SER A 96 -4.81 -14.33 -13.67
CA SER A 96 -5.55 -14.76 -14.86
C SER A 96 -4.68 -15.55 -15.84
N LEU A 97 -3.40 -15.16 -16.01
CA LEU A 97 -2.45 -15.93 -16.82
C LEU A 97 -2.13 -17.32 -16.24
N ALA A 98 -2.09 -17.45 -14.90
CA ALA A 98 -1.91 -18.74 -14.25
C ALA A 98 -3.13 -19.65 -14.40
N ALA A 99 -4.35 -19.11 -14.34
CA ALA A 99 -5.59 -19.88 -14.56
C ALA A 99 -5.67 -20.44 -15.98
N ASN A 100 -5.32 -19.63 -16.99
CA ASN A 100 -5.34 -20.05 -18.41
C ASN A 100 -4.26 -21.08 -18.78
N ARG A 101 -3.22 -21.28 -17.94
CA ARG A 101 -2.18 -22.28 -18.17
C ARG A 101 -2.55 -23.69 -17.69
N ILE A 102 -3.61 -23.83 -16.89
CA ILE A 102 -4.06 -25.13 -16.38
C ILE A 102 -5.04 -25.80 -17.37
N GLU A 103 -5.63 -25.03 -18.29
CA GLU A 103 -6.59 -25.50 -19.29
C GLU A 103 -5.97 -25.79 -20.67
N ALA A 104 -4.65 -25.71 -20.82
CA ALA A 104 -3.91 -26.01 -22.06
C ALA A 104 -3.04 -27.26 -21.90
#